data_AF-A0A9P7T0Q6-F1
#
_entry.id   AF-A0A9P7T0Q6-F1
#
_cell.length_a   1.000
_cell.length_b   1.000
_cell.length_c   1.000
_cell.angle_alpha   90.00
_cell.angle_beta   90.00
_cell.angle_gamma   90.00
#
_symmetry.space_group_name_H-M   'P 1'
#
loop_
_entity.id
_entity.type
_entity.pdbx_description
1 polymer ?
#
loop_
_entity_poly.entity_id
_entity_poly.type
_entity_poly.pdbx_seq_one_letter_code
_entity_poly.pdbx_strand_id
1 'polypeptide(L)'
;MYKTRFSQWGFVKNNTEEEVKRLLSMKFQRDAEGKVSEFVRNGRVVNLGTYLKRKGVTEYDLVDFELAAELPDHVRCRTPTPPPTPGYLRSPDLLRAQELVVGNMRKAFLHCRQFEVETDARIGWPVTMAWGAGSSDLLLEANFYFEARDADQGGSFLMKAFKQLEQDLKKLSPLGIIELLLGMVHRDPGMMTALCKYLAAYSSTNFERSHPLRQTFTCLYEVQQKHGSLTVSELLWGGIPTIAEELEAIYSRRHPYVARTWIDLAFFYDYVNVDRFERLVSDLRLQQRQIEQRFGSNSPDALTLRYAITQSLYAASPHSDATKNAAHEMWNHLKSMGTVFGIRDAKPNMYCYHSPVKVDPWTKRCRRRYDSGVSILEEHVGVRIQPYFEEDYHHCVHVPDAQEAWSSALDYMASGKFAF
;
A
#
# COMPACT_ATOMS: atom_id res chain seq x y z
N MET A 1 28.28 -9.32 65.78
CA MET A 1 27.14 -8.44 66.15
C MET A 1 26.08 -8.30 65.06
N TYR A 2 26.40 -8.14 63.77
CA TYR A 2 25.35 -7.97 62.72
C TYR A 2 24.60 -9.26 62.34
N LYS A 3 25.26 -10.43 62.27
CA LYS A 3 24.60 -11.71 61.93
C LYS A 3 23.46 -12.09 62.88
N THR A 4 23.63 -11.85 64.18
CA THR A 4 22.62 -12.14 65.21
C THR A 4 21.40 -11.23 65.06
N ARG A 5 21.60 -9.95 64.72
CA ARG A 5 20.52 -9.00 64.44
C ARG A 5 19.76 -9.33 63.15
N PHE A 6 20.45 -9.74 62.08
CA PHE A 6 19.80 -10.18 60.84
C PHE A 6 18.91 -11.42 61.06
N SER A 7 19.33 -12.35 61.90
CA SER A 7 18.50 -13.50 62.28
C SER A 7 17.30 -13.10 63.12
N GLN A 8 17.45 -12.15 64.07
CA GLN A 8 16.35 -11.61 64.88
C GLN A 8 15.35 -10.80 64.06
N TRP A 9 15.79 -10.15 62.97
CA TRP A 9 14.93 -9.42 62.03
C TRP A 9 14.34 -10.29 60.92
N GLY A 10 14.54 -11.61 60.95
CA GLY A 10 14.02 -12.54 59.93
C GLY A 10 14.67 -12.38 58.55
N PHE A 11 15.82 -11.71 58.44
CA PHE A 11 16.53 -11.48 57.19
C PHE A 11 17.40 -12.69 56.83
N VAL A 12 16.77 -13.73 56.30
CA VAL A 12 17.45 -14.95 55.84
C VAL A 12 17.84 -14.83 54.37
N LYS A 13 19.15 -14.88 54.08
CA LYS A 13 19.70 -14.72 52.72
C LYS A 13 19.51 -15.96 51.83
N ASN A 14 19.30 -17.13 52.42
CA ASN A 14 19.18 -18.40 51.72
C ASN A 14 17.92 -19.12 52.17
N ASN A 15 17.26 -19.84 51.26
CA ASN A 15 16.14 -20.67 51.66
C ASN A 15 16.66 -21.92 52.36
N THR A 16 16.01 -22.32 53.45
CA THR A 16 16.26 -23.62 54.06
C THR A 16 15.71 -24.72 53.16
N GLU A 17 16.14 -25.97 53.39
CA GLU A 17 15.60 -27.09 52.63
C GLU A 17 14.08 -27.21 52.81
N GLU A 18 13.60 -27.07 54.06
CA GLU A 18 12.17 -27.11 54.39
C GLU A 18 11.36 -26.02 53.67
N GLU A 19 11.90 -24.80 53.58
CA GLU A 19 11.27 -23.73 52.78
C GLU A 19 11.24 -24.07 51.30
N VAL A 20 12.31 -24.67 50.76
CA VAL A 20 12.34 -25.13 49.36
C VAL A 20 11.28 -26.20 49.11
N LYS A 21 11.06 -27.13 50.06
CA LYS A 21 9.98 -28.13 49.96
C LYS A 21 8.60 -27.48 49.91
N ARG A 22 8.34 -26.49 50.76
CA ARG A 22 7.07 -25.72 50.76
C ARG A 22 6.88 -24.93 49.45
N LEU A 23 7.94 -24.33 48.92
CA LEU A 23 7.89 -23.62 47.63
C LEU A 23 7.60 -24.58 46.47
N LEU A 24 8.21 -25.76 46.47
CA LEU A 24 7.94 -26.79 45.47
C LEU A 24 6.50 -27.32 45.58
N SER A 25 6.01 -27.63 46.80
CA SER A 25 4.63 -28.05 47.02
C SER A 25 3.63 -27.02 46.46
N MET A 26 3.81 -25.73 46.77
CA MET A 26 2.97 -24.66 46.20
C MET A 26 3.11 -24.53 44.68
N LYS A 27 4.31 -24.71 44.13
CA LYS A 27 4.55 -24.69 42.68
C LYS A 27 3.75 -25.79 41.99
N PHE A 28 3.84 -27.04 42.48
CA PHE A 28 3.13 -28.18 41.89
C PHE A 28 1.62 -28.03 41.97
N GLN A 29 1.09 -27.53 43.09
CA GLN A 29 -0.34 -27.25 43.22
C GLN A 29 -0.82 -26.24 42.17
N ARG A 30 -0.06 -25.15 41.98
CA ARG A 30 -0.41 -24.10 41.01
C ARG A 30 -0.20 -24.54 39.56
N ASP A 31 0.82 -25.32 39.29
CA ASP A 31 1.07 -25.89 37.95
C ASP A 31 -0.06 -26.86 37.56
N ALA A 32 -0.60 -27.64 38.51
CA ALA A 32 -1.79 -28.47 38.30
C ALA A 32 -3.07 -27.65 38.00
N GLU A 33 -3.15 -26.42 38.52
CA GLU A 33 -4.20 -25.44 38.19
C GLU A 33 -3.92 -24.66 36.88
N GLY A 34 -2.82 -24.95 36.19
CA GLY A 34 -2.40 -24.25 34.97
C GLY A 34 -1.82 -22.85 35.21
N LYS A 35 -1.40 -22.52 36.43
CA LYS A 35 -0.86 -21.20 36.81
C LYS A 35 0.65 -21.27 37.02
N VAL A 36 1.41 -20.54 36.21
CA VAL A 36 2.86 -20.37 36.41
C VAL A 36 3.14 -19.64 37.73
N SER A 37 4.19 -20.09 38.43
CA SER A 37 4.56 -19.58 39.76
C SER A 37 5.93 -18.90 39.74
N GLU A 38 6.00 -17.67 40.24
CA GLU A 38 7.23 -16.95 40.56
C GLU A 38 7.27 -16.65 42.06
N PHE A 39 8.34 -17.07 42.73
CA PHE A 39 8.52 -16.83 44.16
C PHE A 39 9.46 -15.65 44.39
N VAL A 40 9.00 -14.67 45.18
CA VAL A 40 9.76 -13.48 45.53
C VAL A 40 10.00 -13.47 47.03
N ARG A 41 11.27 -13.44 47.43
CA ARG A 41 11.70 -13.34 48.82
C ARG A 41 12.36 -11.99 49.05
N ASN A 42 11.83 -11.18 49.97
CA ASN A 42 12.37 -9.85 50.30
C ASN A 42 12.65 -8.99 49.04
N GLY A 43 11.74 -9.05 48.05
CA GLY A 43 11.85 -8.31 46.79
C GLY A 43 12.77 -8.91 45.72
N ARG A 44 13.36 -10.09 45.94
CA ARG A 44 14.20 -10.78 44.94
C ARG A 44 13.59 -12.13 44.54
N VAL A 45 13.66 -12.44 43.24
CA VAL A 45 13.18 -13.72 42.70
C VAL A 45 14.03 -14.88 43.26
N VAL A 46 13.35 -15.92 43.74
CA VAL A 46 13.95 -17.16 44.22
C VAL A 46 14.16 -18.10 43.04
N ASN A 47 15.41 -18.44 42.76
CA ASN A 47 15.76 -19.39 41.70
C ASN A 47 15.90 -20.81 42.30
N LEU A 48 14.81 -21.58 42.25
CA LEU A 48 14.78 -22.96 42.76
C LEU A 48 15.77 -23.87 42.01
N GLY A 49 15.92 -23.69 40.69
CA GLY A 49 16.85 -24.48 39.86
C GLY A 49 18.31 -24.37 40.31
N THR A 50 18.73 -23.20 40.80
CA THR A 50 20.09 -23.00 41.33
C THR A 50 20.30 -23.78 42.63
N TYR A 51 19.28 -23.87 43.49
CA TYR A 51 19.35 -24.66 44.72
C TYR A 51 19.45 -26.15 44.40
N LEU A 52 18.55 -26.65 43.54
CA LEU A 52 18.47 -28.05 43.11
C LEU A 52 19.79 -28.51 42.46
N LYS A 53 20.32 -27.71 41.51
CA LYS A 53 21.60 -27.98 40.84
C LYS A 53 22.79 -28.03 41.80
N ARG A 54 22.82 -27.15 42.81
CA ARG A 54 23.88 -27.14 43.84
C ARG A 54 23.79 -28.35 44.78
N LYS A 55 22.57 -28.81 45.08
CA LYS A 55 22.32 -29.93 45.98
C LYS A 55 22.32 -31.30 45.28
N GLY A 56 22.34 -31.32 43.94
CA GLY A 56 22.37 -32.55 43.16
C GLY A 56 21.05 -33.33 43.24
N VAL A 57 19.94 -32.64 43.51
CA VAL A 57 18.61 -33.21 43.69
C VAL A 57 17.65 -32.61 42.68
N THR A 58 16.64 -33.38 42.27
CA THR A 58 15.57 -32.94 41.37
C THR A 58 14.39 -32.37 42.17
N GLU A 59 13.43 -31.76 41.47
CA GLU A 59 12.20 -31.25 42.10
C GLU A 59 11.45 -32.39 42.82
N TYR A 60 11.37 -33.57 42.21
CA TYR A 60 10.64 -34.73 42.74
C TYR A 60 11.30 -35.37 43.96
N ASP A 61 12.61 -35.21 44.15
CA ASP A 61 13.32 -35.76 45.32
C ASP A 61 13.02 -35.00 46.61
N LEU A 62 12.52 -33.77 46.51
CA LEU A 62 12.26 -32.87 47.64
C LEU A 62 10.78 -32.59 47.88
N VAL A 63 9.91 -32.86 46.90
CA VAL A 63 8.48 -32.58 47.04
C VAL A 63 7.85 -33.55 48.02
N ASP A 64 7.18 -32.99 49.00
CA ASP A 64 6.28 -33.71 49.89
C ASP A 64 4.86 -33.23 49.58
N PHE A 65 4.07 -34.10 48.95
CA PHE A 65 2.70 -33.79 48.53
C PHE A 65 1.71 -33.77 49.71
N GLU A 66 2.10 -34.25 50.89
CA GLU A 66 1.31 -34.18 52.11
C GLU A 66 1.58 -32.88 52.91
N LEU A 67 2.64 -32.15 52.55
CA LEU A 67 3.02 -30.91 53.19
C LEU A 67 2.09 -29.76 52.79
N ALA A 68 1.51 -29.09 53.79
CA ALA A 68 0.68 -27.91 53.56
C ALA A 68 1.44 -26.85 52.75
N ALA A 69 0.82 -26.37 51.67
CA ALA A 69 1.32 -25.29 50.82
C ALA A 69 1.17 -23.93 51.53
N GLU A 70 1.79 -23.77 52.69
CA GLU A 70 1.88 -22.50 53.40
C GLU A 70 3.28 -21.92 53.23
N LEU A 71 3.36 -20.77 52.58
CA LEU A 71 4.63 -20.09 52.37
C LEU A 71 5.08 -19.36 53.64
N PRO A 72 6.39 -19.31 53.93
CA PRO A 72 6.92 -18.43 54.96
C PRO A 72 6.54 -16.96 54.69
N ASP A 73 6.26 -16.17 55.74
CA ASP A 73 5.79 -14.78 55.63
C ASP A 73 6.64 -13.86 54.74
N HIS A 74 7.94 -14.16 54.64
CA HIS A 74 8.92 -13.40 53.89
C HIS A 74 9.06 -13.83 52.42
N VAL A 75 8.27 -14.81 51.98
CA VAL A 75 8.19 -15.31 50.60
C VAL A 75 6.77 -15.14 50.06
N ARG A 76 6.65 -14.58 48.86
CA ARG A 76 5.36 -14.43 48.17
C ARG A 76 5.40 -15.16 46.85
N CYS A 77 4.38 -15.95 46.56
CA CYS A 77 4.13 -16.50 45.23
C CYS A 77 3.27 -15.54 44.42
N ARG A 78 3.65 -15.31 43.16
CA ARG A 78 2.90 -14.52 42.19
C ARG A 78 2.86 -15.23 40.85
N THR A 79 1.86 -14.95 40.03
CA THR A 79 1.92 -15.28 38.61
C THR A 79 2.81 -14.23 37.95
N PRO A 80 3.88 -14.61 37.23
CA PRO A 80 4.73 -13.63 36.56
C PRO A 80 3.88 -12.81 35.58
N THR A 81 4.13 -11.50 35.50
CA THR A 81 3.50 -10.67 34.47
C THR A 81 4.02 -11.18 33.12
N PRO A 82 3.14 -11.50 32.15
CA PRO A 82 3.62 -11.93 30.85
C PRO A 82 4.56 -10.87 30.27
N PRO A 83 5.66 -11.26 29.62
CA PRO A 83 6.54 -10.30 28.98
C PRO A 83 5.73 -9.43 28.01
N PRO A 84 6.10 -8.14 27.83
CA PRO A 84 5.44 -7.31 26.84
C PRO A 84 5.47 -8.05 25.50
N THR A 85 4.31 -8.10 24.84
CA THR A 85 4.15 -8.78 23.56
C THR A 85 5.24 -8.28 22.61
N PRO A 86 6.08 -9.18 22.05
CA PRO A 86 7.09 -8.76 21.10
C PRO A 86 6.44 -7.98 19.96
N GLY A 87 7.01 -6.83 19.58
CA GLY A 87 6.41 -5.89 18.60
C GLY A 87 6.11 -6.47 17.21
N TYR A 88 6.53 -7.70 16.92
CA TYR A 88 6.19 -8.41 15.68
C TYR A 88 4.85 -9.17 15.76
N LEU A 89 4.28 -9.40 16.94
CA LEU A 89 2.96 -10.00 17.10
C LEU A 89 1.92 -8.88 17.13
N ARG A 90 1.20 -8.69 16.02
CA ARG A 90 0.03 -7.79 15.98
C ARG A 90 -0.98 -8.24 17.04
N SER A 91 -1.51 -7.28 17.80
CA SER A 91 -2.52 -7.59 18.80
C SER A 91 -3.77 -8.20 18.13
N PRO A 92 -4.50 -9.11 18.83
CA PRO A 92 -5.64 -9.81 18.22
C PRO A 92 -6.74 -8.89 17.66
N ASP A 93 -6.90 -7.69 18.23
CA ASP A 93 -7.81 -6.67 17.71
C ASP A 93 -7.34 -6.05 16.39
N LEU A 94 -6.03 -5.87 16.19
CA LEU A 94 -5.47 -5.37 14.93
C LEU A 94 -5.57 -6.42 13.80
N LEU A 95 -5.40 -7.70 14.13
CA LEU A 95 -5.64 -8.79 13.17
C LEU A 95 -7.10 -8.82 12.74
N ARG A 96 -8.03 -8.77 13.71
CA ARG A 96 -9.47 -8.70 13.41
C ARG A 96 -9.84 -7.45 12.60
N ALA A 97 -9.24 -6.30 12.92
CA ALA A 97 -9.47 -5.07 12.16
C ALA A 97 -9.01 -5.22 10.70
N GLN A 98 -7.85 -5.84 10.47
CA GLN A 98 -7.36 -6.12 9.12
C GLN A 98 -8.29 -7.07 8.36
N GLU A 99 -8.71 -8.18 8.98
CA GLU A 99 -9.68 -9.13 8.39
C GLU A 99 -11.00 -8.43 8.05
N LEU A 100 -11.49 -7.55 8.92
CA LEU A 100 -12.71 -6.78 8.69
C LEU A 100 -12.55 -5.84 7.50
N VAL A 101 -11.42 -5.14 7.40
CA VAL A 101 -11.12 -4.25 6.26
C VAL A 101 -11.09 -5.05 4.97
N VAL A 102 -10.31 -6.13 4.89
CA VAL A 102 -10.19 -6.99 3.69
C VAL A 102 -11.55 -7.58 3.31
N GLY A 103 -12.27 -8.16 4.27
CA GLY A 103 -13.57 -8.78 4.02
C GLY A 103 -14.63 -7.80 3.53
N ASN A 104 -14.61 -6.54 4.02
CA ASN A 104 -15.52 -5.50 3.52
C ASN A 104 -15.05 -4.92 2.18
N MET A 105 -13.75 -4.88 1.86
CA MET A 105 -13.28 -4.51 0.52
C MET A 105 -13.78 -5.49 -0.54
N ARG A 106 -13.71 -6.80 -0.27
CA ARG A 106 -14.30 -7.82 -1.16
C ARG A 106 -15.78 -7.53 -1.45
N LYS A 107 -16.57 -7.23 -0.40
CA LYS A 107 -17.99 -6.88 -0.56
C LYS A 107 -18.19 -5.59 -1.36
N ALA A 108 -17.37 -4.57 -1.12
CA ALA A 108 -17.43 -3.33 -1.89
C ALA A 108 -17.14 -3.56 -3.37
N PHE A 109 -16.11 -4.36 -3.70
CA PHE A 109 -15.80 -4.71 -5.09
C PHE A 109 -16.90 -5.52 -5.77
N LEU A 110 -17.57 -6.43 -5.05
CA LEU A 110 -18.75 -7.15 -5.55
C LEU A 110 -19.91 -6.20 -5.85
N HIS A 111 -20.17 -5.21 -4.97
CA HIS A 111 -21.20 -4.20 -5.23
C HIS A 111 -20.86 -3.36 -6.47
N CYS A 112 -19.60 -2.90 -6.61
CA CYS A 112 -19.17 -2.21 -7.83
C CYS A 112 -19.36 -3.08 -9.07
N ARG A 113 -18.99 -4.37 -8.98
CA ARG A 113 -19.10 -5.30 -10.11
C ARG A 113 -20.56 -5.52 -10.52
N GLN A 114 -21.44 -5.66 -9.53
CA GLN A 114 -22.87 -5.80 -9.76
C GLN A 114 -23.42 -4.56 -10.46
N PHE A 115 -23.09 -3.36 -9.98
CA PHE A 115 -23.51 -2.12 -10.60
C PHE A 115 -23.02 -1.98 -12.05
N GLU A 116 -21.76 -2.33 -12.33
CA GLU A 116 -21.21 -2.33 -13.69
C GLU A 116 -21.97 -3.29 -14.62
N VAL A 117 -22.34 -4.47 -14.13
CA VAL A 117 -23.14 -5.44 -14.91
C VAL A 117 -24.56 -4.93 -15.16
N GLU A 118 -25.20 -4.36 -14.14
CA GLU A 118 -26.57 -3.82 -14.23
C GLU A 118 -26.67 -2.63 -15.19
N THR A 119 -25.59 -1.86 -15.31
CA THR A 119 -25.50 -0.67 -16.16
C THR A 119 -24.86 -0.91 -17.53
N ASP A 120 -24.46 -2.15 -17.84
CA ASP A 120 -23.62 -2.52 -19.00
C ASP A 120 -22.38 -1.61 -19.15
N ALA A 121 -21.78 -1.23 -18.02
CA ALA A 121 -20.59 -0.39 -18.00
C ALA A 121 -19.40 -1.13 -18.62
N ARG A 122 -18.80 -0.52 -19.65
CA ARG A 122 -17.61 -1.06 -20.31
C ARG A 122 -16.36 -0.36 -19.83
N ILE A 123 -15.50 -1.11 -19.15
CA ILE A 123 -14.23 -0.60 -18.64
C ILE A 123 -13.13 -0.82 -19.68
N GLY A 124 -12.72 0.26 -20.35
CA GLY A 124 -11.61 0.26 -21.30
C GLY A 124 -10.25 0.31 -20.60
N TRP A 125 -9.20 -0.08 -21.34
CA TRP A 125 -7.81 0.01 -20.88
C TRP A 125 -7.31 1.43 -20.61
N PRO A 126 -7.83 2.51 -21.21
CA PRO A 126 -7.41 3.86 -20.85
C PRO A 126 -7.53 4.23 -19.37
N VAL A 127 -8.38 3.51 -18.61
CA VAL A 127 -8.50 3.69 -17.16
C VAL A 127 -7.18 3.43 -16.43
N THR A 128 -6.27 2.63 -16.99
CA THR A 128 -4.95 2.37 -16.38
C THR A 128 -4.03 3.59 -16.41
N MET A 129 -4.35 4.63 -17.18
CA MET A 129 -3.59 5.88 -17.27
C MET A 129 -4.26 7.06 -16.56
N ALA A 130 -5.45 6.87 -16.00
CA ALA A 130 -6.20 7.88 -15.25
C ALA A 130 -6.15 7.64 -13.74
N TRP A 131 -6.53 8.65 -12.96
CA TRP A 131 -6.90 8.48 -11.56
C TRP A 131 -8.31 7.88 -11.46
N GLY A 132 -8.51 6.91 -10.56
CA GLY A 132 -9.80 6.30 -10.28
C GLY A 132 -10.75 7.18 -9.48
N ALA A 133 -10.23 8.20 -8.82
CA ALA A 133 -10.97 9.26 -8.15
C ALA A 133 -10.21 10.60 -8.22
N GLY A 134 -10.92 11.72 -8.40
CA GLY A 134 -10.29 13.04 -8.49
C GLY A 134 -9.63 13.48 -7.18
N SER A 135 -10.16 13.02 -6.05
CA SER A 135 -9.57 13.23 -4.73
C SER A 135 -8.23 12.51 -4.57
N SER A 136 -8.00 11.36 -5.19
CA SER A 136 -6.73 10.62 -5.11
C SER A 136 -5.53 11.48 -5.54
N ASP A 137 -5.67 12.18 -6.67
CA ASP A 137 -4.70 13.14 -7.19
C ASP A 137 -4.38 14.22 -6.14
N LEU A 138 -5.41 14.85 -5.62
CA LEU A 138 -5.29 15.98 -4.68
C LEU A 138 -4.72 15.55 -3.33
N LEU A 139 -5.05 14.34 -2.85
CA LEU A 139 -4.49 13.76 -1.63
C LEU A 139 -2.99 13.47 -1.79
N LEU A 140 -2.58 13.00 -2.97
CA LEU A 140 -1.17 12.77 -3.28
C LEU A 140 -0.36 14.07 -3.29
N GLU A 141 -0.88 15.10 -3.95
CA GLU A 141 -0.26 16.44 -3.99
C GLU A 141 -0.20 17.07 -2.59
N ALA A 142 -1.28 16.98 -1.80
CA ALA A 142 -1.27 17.46 -0.42
C ALA A 142 -0.15 16.82 0.40
N ASN A 143 0.02 15.49 0.29
CA ASN A 143 1.07 14.77 1.00
C ASN A 143 2.48 15.20 0.56
N PHE A 144 2.70 15.40 -0.75
CA PHE A 144 3.98 15.90 -1.26
C PHE A 144 4.37 17.24 -0.63
N TYR A 145 3.44 18.19 -0.55
CA TYR A 145 3.71 19.49 0.08
C TYR A 145 3.92 19.40 1.60
N PHE A 146 3.18 18.53 2.30
CA PHE A 146 3.43 18.28 3.73
C PHE A 146 4.82 17.68 3.98
N GLU A 147 5.26 16.72 3.17
CA GLU A 147 6.61 16.15 3.23
C GLU A 147 7.69 17.21 2.95
N ALA A 148 7.42 18.12 2.01
CA ALA A 148 8.27 19.26 1.71
C ALA A 148 8.21 20.38 2.78
N ARG A 149 7.44 20.20 3.86
CA ARG A 149 7.20 21.17 4.94
C ARG A 149 6.53 22.47 4.50
N ASP A 150 5.80 22.43 3.38
CA ASP A 150 4.95 23.52 2.90
C ASP A 150 3.50 23.25 3.36
N ALA A 151 3.21 23.65 4.60
CA ALA A 151 1.90 23.41 5.21
C ALA A 151 0.77 24.21 4.53
N ASP A 152 1.08 25.36 3.93
CA ASP A 152 0.10 26.22 3.27
C ASP A 152 -0.39 25.59 1.97
N GLN A 153 0.52 25.16 1.11
CA GLN A 153 0.15 24.43 -0.11
C GLN A 153 -0.47 23.06 0.23
N GLY A 154 0.11 22.33 1.19
CA GLY A 154 -0.43 21.05 1.66
C GLY A 154 -1.88 21.19 2.14
N GLY A 155 -2.17 22.19 2.97
CA GLY A 155 -3.52 22.48 3.46
C GLY A 155 -4.48 22.89 2.34
N SER A 156 -4.02 23.69 1.36
CA SER A 156 -4.81 24.10 0.20
C SER A 156 -5.24 22.91 -0.65
N PHE A 157 -4.31 22.00 -0.99
CA PHE A 157 -4.61 20.78 -1.72
C PHE A 157 -5.51 19.84 -0.91
N LEU A 158 -5.26 19.70 0.40
CA LEU A 158 -6.07 18.86 1.27
C LEU A 158 -7.53 19.35 1.31
N MET A 159 -7.77 20.66 1.39
CA MET A 159 -9.12 21.23 1.35
C MET A 159 -9.82 20.96 0.01
N LYS A 160 -9.10 21.06 -1.11
CA LYS A 160 -9.64 20.68 -2.43
C LYS A 160 -9.96 19.18 -2.47
N ALA A 161 -9.08 18.35 -1.91
CA ALA A 161 -9.25 16.91 -1.85
C ALA A 161 -10.54 16.52 -1.10
N PHE A 162 -10.81 17.11 0.07
CA PHE A 162 -12.04 16.81 0.82
C PHE A 162 -13.32 17.22 0.08
N LYS A 163 -13.29 18.36 -0.64
CA LYS A 163 -14.43 18.78 -1.49
C LYS A 163 -14.69 17.79 -2.61
N GLN A 164 -13.63 17.30 -3.26
CA GLN A 164 -13.76 16.32 -4.33
C GLN A 164 -14.15 14.93 -3.78
N LEU A 165 -13.60 14.54 -2.63
CA LEU A 165 -13.84 13.25 -1.98
C LEU A 165 -15.32 13.04 -1.67
N GLU A 166 -16.05 14.08 -1.28
CA GLU A 166 -17.50 13.98 -1.08
C GLU A 166 -18.25 13.54 -2.36
N GLN A 167 -17.82 14.03 -3.52
CA GLN A 167 -18.40 13.66 -4.81
C GLN A 167 -17.98 12.25 -5.20
N ASP A 168 -16.69 11.93 -5.02
CA ASP A 168 -16.12 10.64 -5.37
C ASP A 168 -16.75 9.50 -4.55
N LEU A 169 -16.99 9.71 -3.24
CA LEU A 169 -17.63 8.73 -2.35
C LEU A 169 -19.04 8.32 -2.80
N LYS A 170 -19.73 9.13 -3.62
CA LYS A 170 -21.05 8.79 -4.19
C LYS A 170 -20.95 7.82 -5.37
N LYS A 171 -19.77 7.71 -5.99
CA LYS A 171 -19.54 6.98 -7.25
C LYS A 171 -18.23 6.20 -7.26
N LEU A 172 -17.75 5.79 -6.09
CA LEU A 172 -16.44 5.17 -5.96
C LEU A 172 -16.35 3.87 -6.78
N SER A 173 -15.44 3.87 -7.75
CA SER A 173 -15.06 2.69 -8.51
C SER A 173 -14.13 1.79 -7.70
N PRO A 174 -13.91 0.52 -8.10
CA PRO A 174 -12.92 -0.34 -7.46
C PRO A 174 -11.53 0.32 -7.40
N LEU A 175 -11.14 1.01 -8.49
CA LEU A 175 -9.89 1.74 -8.56
C LEU A 175 -9.85 2.91 -7.57
N GLY A 176 -10.92 3.71 -7.50
CA GLY A 176 -11.01 4.82 -6.55
C GLY A 176 -10.98 4.35 -5.08
N ILE A 177 -11.59 3.20 -4.77
CA ILE A 177 -11.54 2.62 -3.42
C ILE A 177 -10.10 2.24 -3.06
N ILE A 178 -9.40 1.56 -3.96
CA ILE A 178 -8.01 1.14 -3.76
C ILE A 178 -7.10 2.37 -3.63
N GLU A 179 -7.24 3.34 -4.51
CA GLU A 179 -6.45 4.58 -4.47
C GLU A 179 -6.71 5.39 -3.20
N LEU A 180 -7.95 5.40 -2.67
CA LEU A 180 -8.24 6.04 -1.40
C LEU A 180 -7.50 5.33 -0.24
N LEU A 181 -7.52 3.99 -0.21
CA LEU A 181 -6.81 3.22 0.83
C LEU A 181 -5.29 3.35 0.71
N LEU A 182 -4.75 3.24 -0.50
CA LEU A 182 -3.34 3.48 -0.80
C LEU A 182 -2.94 4.93 -0.51
N GLY A 183 -3.87 5.86 -0.75
CA GLY A 183 -3.79 7.26 -0.39
C GLY A 183 -3.66 7.50 1.12
N MET A 184 -3.95 6.50 1.95
CA MET A 184 -3.81 6.51 3.41
C MET A 184 -2.56 5.73 3.90
N VAL A 185 -1.75 5.18 3.00
CA VAL A 185 -0.50 4.49 3.37
C VAL A 185 0.68 5.46 3.30
N HIS A 186 1.53 5.47 4.33
CA HIS A 186 2.75 6.28 4.44
C HIS A 186 2.49 7.78 4.25
N ARG A 187 1.49 8.31 4.94
CA ARG A 187 1.09 9.73 4.86
C ARG A 187 1.35 10.51 6.13
N ASP A 188 1.27 11.83 6.00
CA ASP A 188 1.23 12.75 7.13
C ASP A 188 0.20 12.30 8.21
N PRO A 189 0.61 12.20 9.49
CA PRO A 189 -0.27 11.80 10.59
C PRO A 189 -1.54 12.66 10.76
N GLY A 190 -1.44 13.97 10.51
CA GLY A 190 -2.55 14.90 10.61
C GLY A 190 -3.57 14.66 9.50
N MET A 191 -3.09 14.52 8.27
CA MET A 191 -3.91 14.12 7.11
C MET A 191 -4.62 12.79 7.35
N MET A 192 -3.91 11.78 7.87
CA MET A 192 -4.49 10.47 8.21
C MET A 192 -5.60 10.58 9.24
N THR A 193 -5.38 11.36 10.29
CA THR A 193 -6.39 11.59 11.32
C THR A 193 -7.64 12.25 10.74
N ALA A 194 -7.45 13.26 9.89
CA ALA A 194 -8.54 13.97 9.23
C ALA A 194 -9.34 13.05 8.29
N LEU A 195 -8.64 12.25 7.47
CA LEU A 195 -9.27 11.29 6.54
C LEU A 195 -10.08 10.25 7.29
N CYS A 196 -9.50 9.57 8.29
CA CYS A 196 -10.21 8.57 9.08
C CYS A 196 -11.49 9.15 9.71
N LYS A 197 -11.37 10.33 10.33
CA LYS A 197 -12.51 11.00 10.97
C LYS A 197 -13.60 11.37 9.96
N TYR A 198 -13.21 11.97 8.84
CA TYR A 198 -14.14 12.39 7.79
C TYR A 198 -14.85 11.20 7.17
N LEU A 199 -14.12 10.17 6.76
CA LEU A 199 -14.67 8.98 6.11
C LEU A 199 -15.64 8.23 7.03
N ALA A 200 -15.31 8.10 8.33
CA ALA A 200 -16.21 7.49 9.31
C ALA A 200 -17.48 8.31 9.52
N ALA A 201 -17.37 9.64 9.61
CA ALA A 201 -18.53 10.54 9.75
C ALA A 201 -19.41 10.52 8.49
N TYR A 202 -18.81 10.72 7.31
CA TYR A 202 -19.52 10.72 6.03
C TYR A 202 -20.27 9.41 5.81
N SER A 203 -19.59 8.27 5.97
CA SER A 203 -20.21 6.97 5.74
C SER A 203 -21.30 6.63 6.77
N SER A 204 -21.18 7.12 8.01
CA SER A 204 -22.22 6.93 9.02
C SER A 204 -23.51 7.68 8.69
N THR A 205 -23.40 8.83 8.03
CA THR A 205 -24.53 9.67 7.60
C THR A 205 -25.13 9.20 6.27
N ASN A 206 -24.29 8.85 5.29
CA ASN A 206 -24.72 8.65 3.91
C ASN A 206 -24.91 7.18 3.51
N PHE A 207 -24.35 6.23 4.26
CA PHE A 207 -24.47 4.81 3.94
C PHE A 207 -25.26 4.04 4.99
N GLU A 208 -25.95 3.00 4.53
CA GLU A 208 -26.62 2.05 5.41
C GLU A 208 -25.66 1.40 6.39
N ARG A 209 -26.17 0.92 7.53
CA ARG A 209 -25.34 0.33 8.60
C ARG A 209 -24.52 -0.86 8.11
N SER A 210 -25.07 -1.67 7.20
CA SER A 210 -24.42 -2.85 6.62
C SER A 210 -23.49 -2.52 5.44
N HIS A 211 -23.40 -1.25 5.00
CA HIS A 211 -22.62 -0.89 3.83
C HIS A 211 -21.12 -1.18 4.06
N PRO A 212 -20.43 -1.85 3.13
CA PRO A 212 -19.04 -2.29 3.35
C PRO A 212 -18.08 -1.13 3.62
N LEU A 213 -18.18 -0.04 2.87
CA LEU A 213 -17.31 1.13 3.09
C LEU A 213 -17.54 1.79 4.46
N ARG A 214 -18.77 1.75 5.00
CA ARG A 214 -19.05 2.26 6.34
C ARG A 214 -18.36 1.42 7.40
N GLN A 215 -18.45 0.10 7.27
CA GLN A 215 -17.78 -0.85 8.17
C GLN A 215 -16.26 -0.64 8.15
N THR A 216 -15.68 -0.50 6.96
CA THR A 216 -14.25 -0.23 6.79
C THR A 216 -13.85 1.10 7.43
N PHE A 217 -14.50 2.21 7.09
CA PHE A 217 -14.08 3.53 7.56
C PHE A 217 -14.31 3.69 9.07
N THR A 218 -15.36 3.08 9.63
CA THR A 218 -15.57 3.03 11.08
C THR A 218 -14.41 2.28 11.76
N CYS A 219 -14.05 1.10 11.24
CA CYS A 219 -12.94 0.31 11.78
C CYS A 219 -11.59 1.06 11.71
N LEU A 220 -11.29 1.70 10.57
CA LEU A 220 -10.06 2.50 10.43
C LEU A 220 -10.02 3.67 11.41
N TYR A 221 -11.16 4.32 11.67
CA TYR A 221 -11.24 5.40 12.66
C TYR A 221 -11.10 4.89 14.10
N GLU A 222 -11.66 3.71 14.43
CA GLU A 222 -11.46 3.08 15.74
C GLU A 222 -10.00 2.72 15.99
N VAL A 223 -9.32 2.14 14.98
CA VAL A 223 -7.88 1.86 15.04
C VAL A 223 -7.10 3.17 15.17
N GLN A 224 -7.48 4.21 14.43
CA GLN A 224 -6.86 5.54 14.53
C GLN A 224 -6.94 6.11 15.94
N GLN A 225 -8.11 6.04 16.57
CA GLN A 225 -8.35 6.56 17.92
C GLN A 225 -7.56 5.78 18.97
N LYS A 226 -7.45 4.47 18.82
CA LYS A 226 -6.84 3.59 19.83
C LYS A 226 -5.32 3.45 19.69
N HIS A 227 -4.82 3.42 18.45
CA HIS A 227 -3.43 3.03 18.15
C HIS A 227 -2.67 4.11 17.35
N GLY A 228 -3.37 5.07 16.73
CA GLY A 228 -2.75 6.18 15.98
C GLY A 228 -2.52 5.90 14.48
N SER A 229 -2.10 6.95 13.76
CA SER A 229 -1.99 6.97 12.28
C SER A 229 -0.98 5.99 11.72
N LEU A 230 0.14 5.82 12.43
CA LEU A 230 1.18 4.89 12.00
C LEU A 230 0.62 3.46 11.96
N THR A 231 -0.10 3.03 12.99
CA THR A 231 -0.70 1.69 13.05
C THR A 231 -1.80 1.51 11.99
N VAL A 232 -2.59 2.54 11.69
CA VAL A 232 -3.55 2.49 10.57
C VAL A 232 -2.80 2.27 9.25
N SER A 233 -1.74 3.04 9.01
CA SER A 233 -0.91 2.90 7.82
C SER A 233 -0.32 1.50 7.69
N GLU A 234 0.26 0.94 8.77
CA GLU A 234 0.84 -0.41 8.77
C GLU A 234 -0.21 -1.52 8.58
N LEU A 235 -1.41 -1.34 9.16
CA LEU A 235 -2.52 -2.26 9.01
C LEU A 235 -2.99 -2.30 7.56
N LEU A 236 -3.21 -1.13 6.96
CA LEU A 236 -3.57 -1.00 5.55
C LEU A 236 -2.47 -1.57 4.67
N TRP A 237 -1.22 -1.15 4.86
CA TRP A 237 -0.09 -1.63 4.08
C TRP A 237 0.02 -3.16 4.07
N GLY A 238 -0.07 -3.79 5.25
CA GLY A 238 -0.03 -5.25 5.34
C GLY A 238 -1.26 -5.96 4.76
N GLY A 239 -2.37 -5.26 4.50
CA GLY A 239 -3.62 -5.84 3.98
C GLY A 239 -3.83 -5.59 2.48
N ILE A 240 -3.17 -4.58 1.91
CA ILE A 240 -3.31 -4.18 0.52
C ILE A 240 -3.03 -5.31 -0.49
N PRO A 241 -1.98 -6.16 -0.34
CA PRO A 241 -1.77 -7.28 -1.25
C PRO A 241 -2.96 -8.25 -1.29
N THR A 242 -3.55 -8.56 -0.13
CA THR A 242 -4.75 -9.41 -0.05
C THR A 242 -5.97 -8.72 -0.65
N ILE A 243 -6.13 -7.41 -0.48
CA ILE A 243 -7.19 -6.63 -1.14
C ILE A 243 -7.03 -6.69 -2.66
N ALA A 244 -5.81 -6.59 -3.18
CA ALA A 244 -5.53 -6.72 -4.61
C ALA A 244 -5.83 -8.13 -5.13
N GLU A 245 -5.57 -9.18 -4.34
CA GLU A 245 -5.96 -10.56 -4.66
C GLU A 245 -7.48 -10.75 -4.70
N GLU A 246 -8.22 -10.13 -3.77
CA GLU A 246 -9.68 -10.14 -3.79
C GLU A 246 -10.24 -9.42 -5.03
N LEU A 247 -9.64 -8.30 -5.44
CA LEU A 247 -9.99 -7.63 -6.70
C LEU A 247 -9.74 -8.57 -7.90
N GLU A 248 -8.57 -9.23 -7.95
CA GLU A 248 -8.22 -10.17 -9.01
C GLU A 248 -9.19 -11.36 -9.06
N ALA A 249 -9.61 -11.88 -7.91
CA ALA A 249 -10.57 -12.98 -7.84
C ALA A 249 -11.95 -12.60 -8.41
N ILE A 250 -12.36 -11.34 -8.27
CA ILE A 250 -13.66 -10.85 -8.75
C ILE A 250 -13.59 -10.45 -10.23
N TYR A 251 -12.55 -9.73 -10.64
CA TYR A 251 -12.46 -9.11 -11.97
C TYR A 251 -11.65 -9.93 -12.99
N SER A 252 -10.89 -10.93 -12.55
CA SER A 252 -9.86 -11.64 -13.33
C SER A 252 -8.61 -10.80 -13.60
N ARG A 253 -7.47 -11.49 -13.70
CA ARG A 253 -6.14 -10.91 -13.97
C ARG A 253 -6.07 -10.08 -15.26
N ARG A 254 -6.95 -10.36 -16.20
CA ARG A 254 -7.03 -9.67 -17.51
C ARG A 254 -7.75 -8.33 -17.44
N HIS A 255 -8.31 -7.97 -16.29
CA HIS A 255 -9.08 -6.73 -16.16
C HIS A 255 -8.16 -5.51 -15.96
N PRO A 256 -8.46 -4.34 -16.58
CA PRO A 256 -7.69 -3.12 -16.42
C PRO A 256 -7.45 -2.72 -14.95
N TYR A 257 -8.47 -2.79 -14.10
CA TYR A 257 -8.33 -2.48 -12.66
C TYR A 257 -7.29 -3.36 -11.95
N VAL A 258 -7.19 -4.64 -12.32
CA VAL A 258 -6.28 -5.59 -11.67
C VAL A 258 -4.86 -5.35 -12.11
N ALA A 259 -4.63 -5.23 -13.42
CA ALA A 259 -3.32 -4.88 -13.97
C ALA A 259 -2.82 -3.56 -13.38
N ARG A 260 -3.70 -2.55 -13.37
CA ARG A 260 -3.46 -1.25 -12.75
C ARG A 260 -3.04 -1.40 -11.28
N THR A 261 -3.85 -2.07 -10.46
CA THR A 261 -3.55 -2.22 -9.03
C THR A 261 -2.17 -2.82 -8.78
N TRP A 262 -1.81 -3.91 -9.48
CA TRP A 262 -0.50 -4.53 -9.30
C TRP A 262 0.67 -3.65 -9.75
N ILE A 263 0.50 -2.91 -10.85
CA ILE A 263 1.50 -1.94 -11.31
C ILE A 263 1.67 -0.83 -10.26
N ASP A 264 0.59 -0.35 -9.65
CA ASP A 264 0.64 0.71 -8.63
C ASP A 264 1.45 0.27 -7.42
N LEU A 265 1.19 -0.95 -6.97
CA LEU A 265 1.92 -1.56 -5.87
C LEU A 265 3.41 -1.64 -6.15
N ALA A 266 3.82 -2.00 -7.37
CA ALA A 266 5.23 -2.04 -7.72
C ALA A 266 5.87 -0.65 -7.85
N PHE A 267 5.25 0.28 -8.56
CA PHE A 267 5.89 1.56 -8.90
C PHE A 267 5.76 2.64 -7.82
N PHE A 268 4.66 2.64 -7.06
CA PHE A 268 4.40 3.70 -6.08
C PHE A 268 4.58 3.23 -4.63
N TYR A 269 4.68 1.93 -4.42
CA TYR A 269 4.76 1.34 -3.09
C TYR A 269 5.84 0.24 -2.95
N ASP A 270 6.70 0.08 -3.94
CA ASP A 270 7.84 -0.86 -3.92
C ASP A 270 7.48 -2.33 -3.61
N TYR A 271 6.24 -2.74 -3.90
CA TYR A 271 5.79 -4.11 -3.74
C TYR A 271 5.92 -4.88 -5.07
N VAL A 272 6.98 -5.66 -5.20
CA VAL A 272 7.29 -6.43 -6.40
C VAL A 272 7.12 -7.93 -6.15
N ASN A 273 6.34 -8.59 -7.00
CA ASN A 273 6.20 -10.05 -7.03
C ASN A 273 6.45 -10.54 -8.47
N VAL A 274 7.67 -11.05 -8.72
CA VAL A 274 8.15 -11.42 -10.05
C VAL A 274 7.26 -12.49 -10.69
N ASP A 275 6.98 -13.59 -9.99
CA ASP A 275 6.13 -14.69 -10.48
C ASP A 275 4.73 -14.20 -10.90
N ARG A 276 4.19 -13.23 -10.15
CA ARG A 276 2.90 -12.63 -10.46
C ARG A 276 2.96 -11.79 -11.73
N PHE A 277 3.99 -10.96 -11.88
CA PHE A 277 4.17 -10.15 -13.08
C PHE A 277 4.42 -11.00 -14.34
N GLU A 278 5.14 -12.11 -14.24
CA GLU A 278 5.32 -13.03 -15.36
C GLU A 278 3.98 -13.61 -15.86
N ARG A 279 3.12 -14.06 -14.92
CA ARG A 279 1.77 -14.55 -15.25
C ARG A 279 0.89 -13.44 -15.80
N LEU A 280 0.94 -12.25 -15.22
CA LEU A 280 0.21 -11.07 -15.67
C LEU A 280 0.60 -10.73 -17.11
N VAL A 281 1.88 -10.59 -17.42
CA VAL A 281 2.37 -10.27 -18.77
C VAL A 281 1.91 -11.29 -19.81
N SER A 282 1.92 -12.59 -19.47
CA SER A 282 1.42 -13.64 -20.36
C SER A 282 -0.07 -13.45 -20.71
N ASP A 283 -0.91 -13.21 -19.70
CA ASP A 283 -2.33 -12.93 -19.87
C ASP A 283 -2.59 -11.62 -20.64
N LEU A 284 -1.82 -10.57 -20.35
CA LEU A 284 -1.93 -9.26 -20.99
C LEU A 284 -1.54 -9.31 -22.47
N ARG A 285 -0.51 -10.07 -22.87
CA ARG A 285 -0.15 -10.27 -24.29
C ARG A 285 -1.24 -11.00 -25.08
N LEU A 286 -1.99 -11.89 -24.43
CA LEU A 286 -3.16 -12.49 -25.08
C LEU A 286 -4.27 -11.46 -25.27
N GLN A 287 -4.55 -10.64 -24.26
CA GLN A 287 -5.53 -9.54 -24.35
C GLN A 287 -5.14 -8.52 -25.42
N GLN A 288 -3.86 -8.19 -25.53
CA GLN A 288 -3.36 -7.25 -26.51
C GLN A 288 -3.71 -7.69 -27.92
N ARG A 289 -3.43 -8.96 -28.27
CA ARG A 289 -3.78 -9.51 -29.60
C ARG A 289 -5.28 -9.42 -29.89
N GLN A 290 -6.13 -9.66 -28.90
CA GLN A 290 -7.58 -9.58 -29.05
C GLN A 290 -8.06 -8.14 -29.27
N ILE A 291 -7.50 -7.19 -28.54
CA ILE A 291 -7.84 -5.76 -28.66
C ILE A 291 -7.36 -5.21 -30.00
N GLU A 292 -6.15 -5.54 -30.42
CA GLU A 292 -5.60 -5.11 -31.70
C GLU A 292 -6.40 -5.67 -32.88
N GLN A 293 -6.86 -6.92 -32.80
CA GLN A 293 -7.76 -7.51 -33.80
C GLN A 293 -9.12 -6.79 -33.87
N ARG A 294 -9.64 -6.34 -32.72
CA ARG A 294 -10.99 -5.77 -32.63
C ARG A 294 -11.04 -4.27 -32.91
N PHE A 295 -10.07 -3.52 -32.43
CA PHE A 295 -10.05 -2.05 -32.43
C PHE A 295 -8.90 -1.46 -33.24
N GLY A 296 -8.01 -2.30 -33.77
CA GLY A 296 -6.79 -1.88 -34.46
C GLY A 296 -5.63 -1.64 -33.49
N SER A 297 -4.41 -1.75 -34.03
CA SER A 297 -3.17 -1.54 -33.28
C SER A 297 -3.02 -0.13 -32.73
N ASN A 298 -3.58 0.87 -33.41
CA ASN A 298 -3.47 2.28 -33.03
C ASN A 298 -4.62 2.75 -32.12
N SER A 299 -5.43 1.83 -31.57
CA SER A 299 -6.48 2.21 -30.62
C SER A 299 -5.89 2.66 -29.27
N PRO A 300 -6.54 3.59 -28.55
CA PRO A 300 -6.12 3.96 -27.19
C PRO A 300 -6.07 2.77 -26.22
N ASP A 301 -6.97 1.80 -26.38
CA ASP A 301 -6.95 0.55 -25.62
C ASP A 301 -5.70 -0.28 -25.89
N ALA A 302 -5.29 -0.44 -27.15
CA ALA A 302 -4.07 -1.16 -27.50
C ALA A 302 -2.82 -0.45 -26.97
N LEU A 303 -2.77 0.88 -27.04
CA LEU A 303 -1.64 1.67 -26.56
C LEU A 303 -1.50 1.57 -25.03
N THR A 304 -2.57 1.77 -24.28
CA THR A 304 -2.56 1.67 -22.81
C THR A 304 -2.36 0.24 -22.33
N LEU A 305 -2.87 -0.71 -23.12
CA LEU A 305 -2.41 -2.09 -23.31
C LEU A 305 -0.90 -2.28 -23.14
N ARG A 306 -0.20 -1.75 -24.14
CA ARG A 306 1.25 -1.85 -24.29
C ARG A 306 1.98 -1.16 -23.14
N TYR A 307 1.50 -0.01 -22.67
CA TYR A 307 2.04 0.64 -21.46
C TYR A 307 2.01 -0.30 -20.26
N ALA A 308 0.86 -0.94 -19.99
CA ALA A 308 0.73 -1.85 -18.84
C ALA A 308 1.66 -3.06 -18.95
N ILE A 309 1.82 -3.64 -20.16
CA ILE A 309 2.76 -4.74 -20.41
C ILE A 309 4.21 -4.30 -20.17
N THR A 310 4.61 -3.15 -20.72
CA THR A 310 5.97 -2.62 -20.58
C THR A 310 6.29 -2.31 -19.12
N GLN A 311 5.36 -1.68 -18.39
CA GLN A 311 5.50 -1.42 -16.95
C GLN A 311 5.58 -2.72 -16.14
N SER A 312 4.77 -3.73 -16.47
CA SER A 312 4.81 -5.03 -15.78
C SER A 312 6.12 -5.78 -16.01
N LEU A 313 6.66 -5.73 -17.23
CA LEU A 313 7.98 -6.29 -17.55
C LEU A 313 9.10 -5.57 -16.79
N TYR A 314 9.05 -4.23 -16.77
CA TYR A 314 10.02 -3.43 -16.03
C TYR A 314 9.96 -3.71 -14.53
N ALA A 315 8.77 -3.80 -13.94
CA ALA A 315 8.61 -4.15 -12.52
C ALA A 315 9.18 -5.52 -12.18
N ALA A 316 9.02 -6.52 -13.07
CA ALA A 316 9.54 -7.87 -12.84
C ALA A 316 11.06 -7.96 -13.02
N SER A 317 11.59 -7.35 -14.08
CA SER A 317 13.02 -7.42 -14.42
C SER A 317 13.41 -6.21 -15.28
N PRO A 318 13.83 -5.09 -14.67
CA PRO A 318 14.11 -3.83 -15.36
C PRO A 318 15.10 -3.98 -16.51
N HIS A 319 16.20 -4.70 -16.30
CA HIS A 319 17.28 -4.80 -17.28
C HIS A 319 17.22 -6.05 -18.17
N SER A 320 16.08 -6.75 -18.23
CA SER A 320 15.93 -7.91 -19.10
C SER A 320 15.80 -7.54 -20.58
N ASP A 321 16.18 -8.46 -21.47
CA ASP A 321 15.97 -8.30 -22.91
C ASP A 321 14.49 -8.15 -23.26
N ALA A 322 13.59 -8.80 -22.50
CA ALA A 322 12.16 -8.68 -22.69
C ALA A 322 11.66 -7.25 -22.42
N THR A 323 12.14 -6.62 -21.35
CA THR A 323 11.83 -5.22 -21.02
C THR A 323 12.38 -4.26 -22.06
N LYS A 324 13.65 -4.44 -22.45
CA LYS A 324 14.28 -3.63 -23.50
C LYS A 324 13.53 -3.73 -24.84
N ASN A 325 13.15 -4.94 -25.25
CA ASN A 325 12.38 -5.15 -26.47
C ASN A 325 11.00 -4.49 -26.39
N ALA A 326 10.29 -4.63 -25.26
CA ALA A 326 9.00 -3.99 -25.06
C ALA A 326 9.09 -2.45 -25.10
N ALA A 327 10.16 -1.86 -24.56
CA ALA A 327 10.42 -0.42 -24.64
C ALA A 327 10.64 0.04 -26.09
N HIS A 328 11.44 -0.69 -26.88
CA HIS A 328 11.64 -0.40 -28.30
C HIS A 328 10.37 -0.56 -29.13
N GLU A 329 9.59 -1.62 -28.89
CA GLU A 329 8.29 -1.82 -29.53
C GLU A 329 7.34 -0.66 -29.20
N MET A 330 7.30 -0.23 -27.94
CA MET A 330 6.49 0.89 -27.51
C MET A 330 6.89 2.19 -28.21
N TRP A 331 8.19 2.49 -28.28
CA TRP A 331 8.70 3.66 -28.99
C TRP A 331 8.34 3.66 -30.48
N ASN A 332 8.53 2.52 -31.15
CA ASN A 332 8.18 2.37 -32.56
C ASN A 332 6.67 2.54 -32.77
N HIS A 333 5.86 2.05 -31.84
CA HIS A 333 4.43 2.21 -31.88
C HIS A 333 4.00 3.67 -31.72
N LEU A 334 4.53 4.40 -30.74
CA LEU A 334 4.25 5.83 -30.52
C LEU A 334 4.55 6.66 -31.78
N LYS A 335 5.68 6.39 -32.45
CA LYS A 335 6.02 7.00 -33.75
C LYS A 335 5.02 6.64 -34.84
N SER A 336 4.66 5.36 -34.96
CA SER A 336 3.70 4.89 -35.99
C SER A 336 2.30 5.48 -35.82
N MET A 337 1.92 5.82 -34.58
CA MET A 337 0.67 6.49 -34.27
C MET A 337 0.70 8.00 -34.55
N GLY A 338 1.87 8.59 -34.85
CA GLY A 338 2.01 10.04 -35.02
C GLY A 338 1.73 10.82 -33.74
N THR A 339 2.05 10.24 -32.57
CA THR A 339 1.77 10.86 -31.25
C THR A 339 3.01 11.50 -30.62
N VAL A 340 4.17 11.35 -31.25
CA VAL A 340 5.43 11.91 -30.77
C VAL A 340 6.02 12.85 -31.80
N PHE A 341 6.43 14.03 -31.34
CA PHE A 341 6.92 15.11 -32.18
C PHE A 341 8.27 15.58 -31.67
N GLY A 342 9.26 15.75 -32.56
CA GLY A 342 10.54 16.34 -32.16
C GLY A 342 10.33 17.75 -31.63
N ILE A 343 11.03 18.13 -30.56
CA ILE A 343 10.95 19.50 -30.02
C ILE A 343 12.00 20.36 -30.71
N ARG A 344 11.60 21.53 -31.20
CA ARG A 344 12.50 22.51 -31.83
C ARG A 344 13.44 23.14 -30.79
N ASP A 345 14.68 23.41 -31.20
CA ASP A 345 15.72 24.04 -30.36
C ASP A 345 16.06 23.27 -29.07
N ALA A 346 15.70 21.99 -29.05
CA ALA A 346 15.90 21.06 -27.95
C ALA A 346 17.21 20.27 -28.14
N LYS A 347 17.73 19.69 -27.04
CA LYS A 347 18.76 18.64 -27.13
C LYS A 347 18.31 17.50 -28.06
N PRO A 348 19.24 16.80 -28.73
CA PRO A 348 18.92 15.61 -29.51
C PRO A 348 18.12 14.58 -28.69
N ASN A 349 17.26 13.82 -29.36
CA ASN A 349 16.39 12.79 -28.78
C ASN A 349 15.34 13.28 -27.76
N MET A 350 14.94 14.56 -27.83
CA MET A 350 13.82 15.07 -27.03
C MET A 350 12.53 15.20 -27.87
N TYR A 351 11.45 14.64 -27.34
CA TYR A 351 10.15 14.56 -28.03
C TYR A 351 9.01 15.02 -27.14
N CYS A 352 8.04 15.72 -27.72
CA CYS A 352 6.74 15.98 -27.11
C CYS A 352 5.80 14.82 -27.43
N TYR A 353 5.21 14.19 -26.41
CA TYR A 353 4.26 13.09 -26.56
C TYR A 353 2.84 13.58 -26.29
N HIS A 354 1.99 13.50 -27.30
CA HIS A 354 0.58 13.87 -27.22
C HIS A 354 -0.23 12.62 -26.93
N SER A 355 -0.70 12.48 -25.68
CA SER A 355 -1.42 11.28 -25.29
C SER A 355 -2.78 11.17 -26.01
N PRO A 356 -3.06 10.05 -26.72
CA PRO A 356 -4.34 9.86 -27.39
C PRO A 356 -5.46 9.41 -26.42
N VAL A 357 -5.12 9.13 -25.16
CA VAL A 357 -6.10 8.80 -24.12
C VAL A 357 -6.95 10.03 -23.85
N LYS A 358 -8.25 9.99 -24.16
CA LYS A 358 -9.18 11.06 -23.79
C LYS A 358 -9.69 10.83 -22.38
N VAL A 359 -9.82 11.91 -21.61
CA VAL A 359 -10.41 11.90 -20.25
C VAL A 359 -11.71 12.69 -20.27
N ASP A 360 -12.66 12.27 -19.46
CA ASP A 360 -13.89 13.03 -19.23
C ASP A 360 -13.60 14.20 -18.25
N PRO A 361 -14.51 15.19 -18.11
CA PRO A 361 -14.28 16.36 -17.25
C PRO A 361 -14.04 16.04 -15.76
N TRP A 362 -14.39 14.83 -15.31
CA TRP A 362 -14.32 14.39 -13.92
C TRP A 362 -13.15 13.43 -13.67
N THR A 363 -12.46 12.99 -14.73
CA THR A 363 -11.29 12.14 -14.65
C THR A 363 -10.03 12.90 -15.06
N LYS A 364 -8.91 12.59 -14.41
CA LYS A 364 -7.61 13.18 -14.72
C LYS A 364 -6.61 12.11 -15.10
N ARG A 365 -5.69 12.44 -15.99
CA ARG A 365 -4.53 11.58 -16.25
C ARG A 365 -3.61 11.52 -15.03
N CYS A 366 -3.13 10.33 -14.73
CA CYS A 366 -2.18 10.11 -13.65
C CYS A 366 -0.76 10.31 -14.19
N ARG A 367 -0.22 11.53 -14.05
CA ARG A 367 1.09 11.93 -14.62
C ARG A 367 2.22 10.99 -14.23
N ARG A 368 2.22 10.50 -12.99
CA ARG A 368 3.25 9.57 -12.50
C ARG A 368 3.37 8.26 -13.31
N ARG A 369 2.32 7.78 -14.00
CA ARG A 369 2.46 6.65 -14.96
C ARG A 369 3.12 7.04 -16.25
N TYR A 370 2.80 8.23 -16.73
CA TYR A 370 3.46 8.74 -17.91
C TYR A 370 4.94 8.89 -17.60
N ASP A 371 5.28 9.44 -16.43
CA ASP A 371 6.66 9.59 -15.96
C ASP A 371 7.38 8.23 -15.88
N SER A 372 6.75 7.18 -15.34
CA SER A 372 7.39 5.85 -15.34
C SER A 372 7.63 5.32 -16.75
N GLY A 373 6.70 5.55 -17.67
CA GLY A 373 6.88 5.25 -19.09
C GLY A 373 8.01 6.06 -19.73
N VAL A 374 8.16 7.34 -19.38
CA VAL A 374 9.26 8.19 -19.83
C VAL A 374 10.59 7.63 -19.33
N SER A 375 10.70 7.29 -18.04
CA SER A 375 11.93 6.72 -17.46
C SER A 375 12.33 5.42 -18.16
N ILE A 376 11.38 4.52 -18.44
CA ILE A 376 11.64 3.26 -19.16
C ILE A 376 12.17 3.53 -20.58
N LEU A 377 11.58 4.49 -21.30
CA LEU A 377 12.00 4.83 -22.67
C LEU A 377 13.35 5.57 -22.69
N GLU A 378 13.62 6.41 -21.70
CA GLU A 378 14.92 7.06 -21.54
C GLU A 378 16.01 6.03 -21.26
N GLU A 379 15.76 5.07 -20.36
CA GLU A 379 16.71 4.02 -19.99
C GLU A 379 17.02 3.05 -21.14
N HIS A 380 16.00 2.51 -21.81
CA HIS A 380 16.20 1.42 -22.78
C HIS A 380 16.29 1.86 -24.23
N VAL A 381 15.73 3.03 -24.57
CA VAL A 381 15.69 3.53 -25.95
C VAL A 381 16.57 4.78 -26.12
N GLY A 382 16.91 5.49 -25.04
CA GLY A 382 17.74 6.70 -25.08
C GLY A 382 16.99 7.93 -25.60
N VAL A 383 15.65 7.95 -25.45
CA VAL A 383 14.80 9.10 -25.83
C VAL A 383 14.15 9.71 -24.61
N ARG A 384 14.16 11.04 -24.55
CA ARG A 384 13.49 11.78 -23.47
C ARG A 384 12.18 12.33 -23.98
N ILE A 385 11.09 12.02 -23.28
CA ILE A 385 9.74 12.38 -23.68
C ILE A 385 9.16 13.38 -22.68
N GLN A 386 8.50 14.41 -23.21
CA GLN A 386 7.68 15.33 -22.44
C GLN A 386 6.20 15.04 -22.72
N PRO A 387 5.48 14.40 -21.79
CA PRO A 387 4.04 14.19 -21.94
C PRO A 387 3.30 15.52 -22.00
N TYR A 388 2.43 15.65 -23.00
CA TYR A 388 1.49 16.74 -23.16
C TYR A 388 0.06 16.20 -23.10
N PHE A 389 -0.79 16.94 -22.40
CA PHE A 389 -2.20 16.66 -22.25
C PHE A 389 -3.02 17.85 -22.73
N GLU A 390 -4.14 17.59 -23.39
CA GLU A 390 -4.99 18.61 -24.02
C GLU A 390 -5.55 19.64 -23.03
N GLU A 391 -5.68 19.26 -21.76
CA GLU A 391 -6.07 20.14 -20.66
C GLU A 391 -4.94 21.10 -20.19
N ASP A 392 -3.71 20.90 -20.67
CA ASP A 392 -2.57 21.76 -20.36
C ASP A 392 -2.32 22.79 -21.46
N TYR A 393 -1.65 23.90 -21.11
CA TYR A 393 -1.13 24.81 -22.11
C TYR A 393 0.06 24.18 -22.85
N HIS A 394 -0.02 24.10 -24.18
CA HIS A 394 1.07 23.60 -25.01
C HIS A 394 2.18 24.66 -25.13
N HIS A 395 3.34 24.38 -24.52
CA HIS A 395 4.46 25.32 -24.46
C HIS A 395 5.61 25.00 -25.44
N CYS A 396 5.53 23.88 -26.17
CA CYS A 396 6.62 23.39 -27.00
C CYS A 396 6.41 23.78 -28.47
N VAL A 397 7.46 24.15 -29.18
CA VAL A 397 7.39 24.26 -30.64
C VAL A 397 7.91 22.95 -31.23
N HIS A 398 7.15 22.32 -32.12
CA HIS A 398 7.59 21.08 -32.76
C HIS A 398 8.52 21.38 -33.94
N VAL A 399 9.39 20.41 -34.25
CA VAL A 399 10.09 20.37 -35.54
C VAL A 399 9.01 20.26 -36.62
N PRO A 400 9.02 21.14 -37.65
CA PRO A 400 8.04 21.08 -38.73
C PRO A 400 8.04 19.69 -39.35
N ASP A 401 6.85 19.18 -39.65
CA ASP A 401 6.76 17.90 -40.35
C ASP A 401 7.46 18.03 -41.71
N ALA A 402 8.02 16.96 -42.26
CA ALA A 402 8.77 17.06 -43.52
C ALA A 402 7.93 17.74 -44.61
N GLN A 403 6.63 17.46 -44.63
CA GLN A 403 5.66 18.06 -45.54
C GLN A 403 5.44 19.56 -45.29
N GLU A 404 5.36 20.01 -44.04
CA GLU A 404 5.28 21.44 -43.67
C GLU A 404 6.61 22.18 -43.93
N ALA A 405 7.75 21.51 -43.74
CA ALA A 405 9.07 22.04 -44.06
C ALA A 405 9.23 22.27 -45.57
N TRP A 406 8.75 21.32 -46.40
CA TRP A 406 8.71 21.46 -47.85
C TRP A 406 7.75 22.57 -48.30
N SER A 407 6.54 22.66 -47.72
CA SER A 407 5.59 23.74 -48.00
C SER A 407 6.15 25.12 -47.62
N SER A 408 6.76 25.23 -46.43
CA SER A 408 7.37 26.47 -45.95
C SER A 408 8.58 26.88 -46.80
N ALA A 409 9.38 25.93 -47.28
CA ALA A 409 10.50 26.17 -48.19
C ALA A 409 10.03 26.62 -49.58
N LEU A 410 8.93 26.05 -50.08
CA LEU A 410 8.32 26.45 -51.35
C LEU A 410 7.70 27.86 -51.29
N ASP A 411 7.04 28.21 -50.18
CA ASP A 411 6.52 29.56 -49.95
C ASP A 411 7.65 30.60 -49.83
N TYR A 412 8.77 30.25 -49.18
CA TYR A 412 9.96 31.11 -49.15
C TYR A 412 10.56 31.29 -50.56
N MET A 413 10.64 30.23 -51.37
CA MET A 413 11.10 30.30 -52.76
C MET A 413 10.15 31.06 -53.70
N ALA A 414 8.84 31.03 -53.44
CA ALA A 414 7.85 31.81 -54.19
C ALA A 414 7.93 33.31 -53.86
N SER A 415 8.18 33.66 -52.59
CA SER A 415 8.33 35.06 -52.15
C SER A 415 9.59 35.74 -52.69
N GLY A 416 10.64 34.97 -53.03
CA GLY A 416 11.89 35.48 -53.61
C GLY A 416 11.83 35.80 -55.11
N LYS A 417 10.72 35.51 -55.81
CA LYS A 417 10.60 35.72 -57.27
C LYS A 417 9.90 37.02 -57.69
N PHE A 418 9.47 37.86 -56.74
CA PHE A 418 8.86 39.17 -57.04
C PHE A 418 9.51 40.30 -56.23
N ALA A 419 10.85 40.33 -56.21
CA ALA A 419 11.61 41.50 -55.79
C ALA A 419 12.51 41.95 -56.96
N PHE A 420 11.92 42.72 -57.88
CA PHE A 420 12.61 43.66 -58.76
C PHE A 420 11.83 44.97 -58.77
#